data_AF-A0AAU3X3J0-F1
#
_entry.id   AF-A0AAU3X3J0-F1
#
_cell.length_a   1.000
_cell.length_b   1.000
_cell.length_c   1.000
_cell.angle_alpha   90.00
_cell.angle_beta   90.00
_cell.angle_gamma   90.00
#
_symmetry.space_group_name_H-M   'P 1'
#
loop_
_entity.id
_entity.type
_entity.pdbx_description
1 polymer ?
#
loop_
_entity_poly.entity_id
_entity_poly.type
_entity_poly.pdbx_seq_one_letter_code
_entity_poly.pdbx_strand_id
1 'polypeptide(L)'
;MPPSGTTPDRKARIPFLQEGVACQLRFDPTTPPGLRLAPAADIPYDSQEAPNRNVEQGNAALPGADRFEPPVFRRYERELIYRTADYLDLLCTYSGTLALAPAARAGLLDCIGTLIDTRHAGRVTKRYLTELRLAVRR
;
A
#
# COMPACT_ATOMS: atom_id res chain seq x y z
N MET A 1 -40.60 7.31 0.14
CA MET A 1 -40.00 5.97 0.20
C MET A 1 -39.03 5.85 -0.97
N PRO A 2 -37.74 6.15 -0.80
CA PRO A 2 -36.76 6.01 -1.87
C PRO A 2 -36.32 4.53 -1.98
N PRO A 3 -36.03 4.02 -3.19
CA PRO A 3 -35.63 2.64 -3.37
C PRO A 3 -34.22 2.41 -2.80
N SER A 4 -34.13 1.46 -1.88
CA SER A 4 -32.89 0.92 -1.32
C SER A 4 -32.06 0.28 -2.43
N GLY A 5 -31.12 1.04 -3.00
CA GLY A 5 -30.12 0.54 -3.91
C GLY A 5 -29.24 -0.48 -3.19
N THR A 6 -29.46 -1.76 -3.47
CA THR A 6 -28.64 -2.86 -3.00
C THR A 6 -27.21 -2.65 -3.50
N THR A 7 -26.30 -2.32 -2.59
CA THR A 7 -24.86 -2.28 -2.88
C THR A 7 -24.45 -3.68 -3.33
N PRO A 8 -23.81 -3.85 -4.50
CA PRO A 8 -23.40 -5.17 -4.95
C PRO A 8 -22.47 -5.80 -3.92
N ASP A 9 -22.84 -7.02 -3.55
CA ASP A 9 -22.16 -7.91 -2.63
C ASP A 9 -20.66 -8.02 -2.99
N ARG A 10 -19.79 -7.41 -2.19
CA ARG A 10 -18.31 -7.49 -2.25
C ARG A 10 -17.84 -8.89 -1.80
N LYS A 11 -18.44 -9.94 -2.35
CA LYS A 11 -18.13 -11.34 -2.09
C LYS A 11 -16.66 -11.62 -2.39
N ALA A 12 -15.89 -11.71 -1.31
CA ALA A 12 -14.67 -12.48 -1.11
C ALA A 12 -13.80 -12.71 -2.36
N ARG A 13 -13.40 -11.63 -3.05
CA ARG A 13 -12.27 -11.70 -3.98
C ARG A 13 -11.02 -11.84 -3.11
N ILE A 14 -10.27 -12.94 -3.27
CA ILE A 14 -8.96 -13.05 -2.61
C ILE A 14 -8.19 -11.76 -2.93
N PRO A 15 -7.68 -11.03 -1.92
CA PRO A 15 -7.03 -9.76 -2.17
C PRO A 15 -5.84 -10.00 -3.10
N PHE A 16 -5.84 -9.37 -4.27
CA PHE A 16 -4.76 -9.46 -5.26
C PHE A 16 -3.37 -9.32 -4.64
N LEU A 17 -3.21 -8.51 -3.57
CA LEU A 17 -1.92 -8.38 -2.88
C LEU A 17 -1.38 -9.74 -2.39
N GLN A 18 -2.23 -10.61 -1.81
CA GLN A 18 -1.78 -11.89 -1.27
C GLN A 18 -1.24 -12.81 -2.37
N GLU A 19 -1.88 -12.82 -3.54
CA GLU A 19 -1.45 -13.60 -4.69
C GLU A 19 -0.20 -12.98 -5.36
N GLY A 20 -0.17 -11.65 -5.46
CA GLY A 20 0.99 -10.91 -6.00
C GLY A 20 2.25 -11.06 -5.14
N VAL A 21 2.11 -11.20 -3.81
CA VAL A 21 3.23 -11.47 -2.89
C VAL A 21 3.88 -12.82 -3.20
N ALA A 22 3.14 -13.82 -3.69
CA ALA A 22 3.74 -15.08 -4.11
C ALA A 22 4.67 -14.91 -5.32
N CYS A 23 4.35 -14.02 -6.27
CA CYS A 23 5.27 -13.64 -7.34
C CYS A 23 6.49 -12.91 -6.77
N GLN A 24 6.30 -11.96 -5.85
CA GLN A 24 7.41 -11.24 -5.22
C GLN A 24 8.38 -12.18 -4.49
N LEU A 25 7.89 -13.07 -3.63
CA LEU A 25 8.70 -14.06 -2.92
C LEU A 25 9.51 -14.98 -3.85
N ARG A 26 9.03 -15.21 -5.07
CA ARG A 26 9.71 -16.05 -6.07
C ARG A 26 10.89 -15.34 -6.74
N PHE A 27 10.80 -14.03 -6.95
CA PHE A 27 11.75 -13.27 -7.78
C PHE A 27 12.57 -12.24 -6.99
N ASP A 28 12.10 -11.80 -5.84
CA ASP A 28 12.76 -10.85 -4.96
C ASP A 28 13.10 -11.52 -3.61
N PRO A 29 14.38 -11.87 -3.36
CA PRO A 29 14.80 -12.53 -2.13
C PRO A 29 14.67 -11.64 -0.89
N THR A 30 14.46 -10.33 -1.06
CA THR A 30 14.29 -9.39 0.06
C THR A 30 12.83 -9.26 0.50
N THR A 31 11.89 -9.88 -0.23
CA THR A 31 10.46 -9.83 0.11
C THR A 31 10.20 -10.54 1.44
N PRO A 32 9.63 -9.85 2.45
CA PRO A 32 9.27 -10.49 3.71
C PRO A 32 8.10 -11.48 3.52
N PRO A 33 8.17 -12.68 4.10
CA PRO A 33 7.06 -13.62 4.07
C PRO A 33 5.89 -13.10 4.91
N GLY A 34 4.67 -13.50 4.54
CA GLY A 34 3.47 -13.20 5.33
C GLY A 34 2.94 -11.77 5.20
N LEU A 35 3.39 -11.00 4.21
CA LEU A 35 2.84 -9.66 3.94
C LEU A 35 1.34 -9.73 3.64
N ARG A 36 0.53 -9.00 4.41
CA ARG A 36 -0.94 -8.94 4.28
C ARG A 36 -1.38 -7.48 4.26
N LEU A 37 -2.46 -7.19 3.53
CA LEU A 37 -3.17 -5.92 3.71
C LEU A 37 -3.88 -5.93 5.07
N ALA A 38 -3.65 -4.89 5.87
CA ALA A 38 -4.48 -4.58 7.01
C ALA A 38 -5.53 -3.53 6.63
N PRO A 39 -6.71 -3.54 7.28
CA PRO A 39 -7.66 -2.43 7.21
C PRO A 39 -7.01 -1.10 7.60
N ALA A 40 -7.46 0.01 7.00
CA ALA A 40 -6.89 1.33 7.26
C ALA A 40 -7.00 1.76 8.74
N ALA A 41 -8.05 1.31 9.44
CA ALA A 41 -8.25 1.55 10.87
C ALA A 41 -7.20 0.83 11.75
N ASP A 42 -6.64 -0.28 11.25
CA ASP A 42 -5.67 -1.10 11.98
C ASP A 42 -4.22 -0.69 11.69
N ILE A 43 -4.01 0.23 10.74
CA ILE A 43 -2.69 0.81 10.46
C ILE A 43 -2.40 1.85 11.55
N PRO A 44 -1.33 1.69 12.37
CA PRO A 44 -0.94 2.72 13.34
C PRO A 44 -0.62 4.04 12.65
N TYR A 45 -0.87 5.17 13.31
CA TYR A 45 -0.36 6.46 12.84
C TYR A 45 1.16 6.42 12.79
N ASP A 46 1.74 7.10 11.81
CA ASP A 46 3.18 7.07 11.64
C ASP A 46 3.83 7.83 12.79
N SER A 47 4.67 7.12 13.55
CA SER A 47 5.47 7.70 14.64
C SER A 47 6.79 8.27 14.14
N GLN A 48 7.08 8.22 12.83
CA GLN A 48 8.29 8.76 12.20
C GLN A 48 9.57 8.23 12.87
N GLU A 49 9.71 6.90 12.97
CA GLU A 49 10.98 6.22 13.31
C GLU A 49 11.32 6.09 14.79
N ALA A 50 10.49 5.38 15.55
CA ALA A 50 10.99 4.73 16.77
C ALA A 50 10.25 3.43 17.07
N PRO A 51 10.90 2.26 16.91
CA PRO A 51 10.42 1.02 17.51
C PRO A 51 10.15 1.26 19.00
N ASN A 52 8.98 0.83 19.48
CA ASN A 52 8.54 0.97 20.87
C ASN A 52 8.20 2.38 21.35
N ARG A 53 7.98 3.37 20.46
CA ARG A 53 7.39 4.66 20.83
C ARG A 53 6.01 4.82 20.24
N ASN A 54 5.13 5.45 21.01
CA ASN A 54 3.84 5.89 20.49
C ASN A 54 4.03 7.12 19.60
N VAL A 55 2.96 7.50 18.90
CA VAL A 55 2.95 8.61 17.93
C VAL A 55 3.37 9.92 18.59
N GLU A 56 2.87 10.21 19.79
CA GLU A 56 3.23 11.42 20.54
C GLU A 56 4.72 11.47 20.88
N GLN A 57 5.27 10.37 21.39
CA GLN A 57 6.69 10.22 21.74
C GLN A 57 7.61 10.30 20.53
N GLY A 58 7.21 9.71 19.39
CA GLY A 58 7.95 9.84 18.13
C GLY A 58 7.96 11.29 17.64
N ASN A 59 6.81 11.94 17.69
CA ASN A 59 6.65 13.32 17.24
C ASN A 59 7.44 14.33 18.07
N ALA A 60 7.44 14.18 19.39
CA ALA A 60 8.18 15.03 20.30
C ALA A 60 9.71 14.85 20.16
N ALA A 61 10.16 13.72 19.63
CA ALA A 61 11.58 13.42 19.45
C ALA A 61 12.16 13.97 18.13
N LEU A 62 11.33 14.52 17.23
CA LEU A 62 11.82 15.08 15.98
C LEU A 62 12.65 16.35 16.23
N PRO A 63 13.78 16.53 15.50
CA PRO A 63 14.55 17.77 15.57
C PRO A 63 13.68 18.99 15.24
N GLY A 64 13.63 19.96 16.15
CA GLY A 64 12.84 21.18 15.99
C GLY A 64 11.36 21.05 16.37
N ALA A 65 10.92 19.94 16.97
CA ALA A 65 9.55 19.76 17.46
C ALA A 65 9.10 20.84 18.46
N ASP A 66 10.04 21.44 19.20
CA ASP A 66 9.83 22.57 20.11
C ASP A 66 9.30 23.84 19.42
N ARG A 67 9.49 23.95 18.10
CA ARG A 67 9.08 25.12 17.30
C ARG A 67 7.66 25.02 16.74
N PHE A 68 7.00 23.89 16.95
CA PHE A 68 5.68 23.62 16.40
C PHE A 68 4.71 23.19 17.51
N GLU A 69 3.43 23.42 17.28
CA GLU A 69 2.37 22.80 18.07
C GLU A 69 2.27 21.29 17.78
N PRO A 70 1.68 20.51 18.71
CA PRO A 70 1.41 19.09 18.48
C PRO A 70 0.70 18.87 17.15
N PRO A 71 1.17 17.91 16.33
CA PRO A 71 0.64 17.74 14.98
C PRO A 71 -0.78 17.18 15.01
N VAL A 72 -1.58 17.64 14.06
CA VAL A 72 -2.89 17.08 13.74
C VAL A 72 -2.75 16.14 12.55
N PHE A 73 -3.30 14.94 12.67
CA PHE A 73 -3.30 13.94 11.61
C PHE A 73 -4.62 13.93 10.85
N ARG A 74 -4.52 13.70 9.54
CA ARG A 74 -5.65 13.47 8.64
C ARG A 74 -5.35 12.24 7.80
N ARG A 75 -6.34 11.38 7.60
CA ARG A 75 -6.21 10.16 6.80
C ARG A 75 -7.21 10.17 5.66
N TYR A 76 -6.75 9.74 4.49
CA TYR A 76 -7.54 9.68 3.28
C TYR A 76 -7.37 8.31 2.64
N GLU A 77 -8.47 7.57 2.53
CA GLU A 77 -8.51 6.33 1.78
C GLU A 77 -8.90 6.59 0.31
N ARG A 78 -8.23 5.92 -0.61
CA ARG A 78 -8.54 5.98 -2.04
C ARG A 78 -8.40 4.61 -2.67
N GLU A 79 -9.36 4.26 -3.51
CA GLU A 79 -9.26 3.07 -4.36
C GLU A 79 -9.03 3.49 -5.81
N LEU A 80 -8.07 2.84 -6.46
CA LEU A 80 -7.78 3.03 -7.88
C LEU A 80 -7.80 1.68 -8.59
N ILE A 81 -8.39 1.67 -9.78
CA ILE A 81 -8.43 0.48 -10.63
C ILE A 81 -7.38 0.65 -11.73
N TYR A 82 -6.48 -0.33 -11.83
CA TYR A 82 -5.47 -0.40 -12.87
C TYR A 82 -5.79 -1.53 -13.83
N ARG A 83 -5.56 -1.32 -15.13
CA ARG A 83 -5.42 -2.42 -16.09
C ARG A 83 -4.04 -3.05 -15.91
N THR A 84 -3.83 -4.24 -16.45
CA THR A 84 -2.57 -4.97 -16.36
C THR A 84 -1.36 -4.12 -16.74
N ALA A 85 -1.35 -3.55 -17.95
CA ALA A 85 -0.24 -2.71 -18.41
C ALA A 85 0.02 -1.52 -17.47
N ASP A 86 -1.02 -0.77 -17.10
CA ASP A 86 -0.91 0.39 -16.20
C ASP A 86 -0.36 -0.02 -14.81
N TYR A 87 -0.70 -1.21 -14.34
CA TYR A 87 -0.21 -1.73 -13.06
C TYR A 87 1.27 -2.13 -13.14
N LEU A 88 1.69 -2.76 -14.24
CA LEU A 88 3.10 -3.12 -14.46
C LEU A 88 3.97 -1.88 -14.60
N ASP A 89 3.50 -0.86 -15.32
CA ASP A 89 4.16 0.44 -15.42
C ASP A 89 4.32 1.10 -14.04
N LEU A 90 3.28 1.04 -13.20
CA LEU A 90 3.36 1.52 -11.83
C LEU A 90 4.42 0.78 -11.02
N LEU A 91 4.52 -0.55 -11.13
CA LEU A 91 5.54 -1.32 -10.42
C LEU A 91 6.96 -0.92 -10.84
N CYS A 92 7.17 -0.56 -12.11
CA CYS A 92 8.45 -0.05 -12.60
C CYS A 92 8.87 1.29 -11.99
N THR A 93 7.99 1.99 -11.26
CA THR A 93 8.35 3.20 -10.50
C THR A 93 8.89 2.90 -9.11
N TYR A 94 8.76 1.67 -8.62
CA TYR A 94 9.16 1.31 -7.27
C TYR A 94 10.63 0.91 -7.22
N SER A 95 11.34 1.47 -6.24
CA SER A 95 12.77 1.22 -6.03
C SER A 95 13.08 -0.27 -5.90
N GLY A 96 12.25 -1.04 -5.20
CA GLY A 96 12.40 -2.50 -5.09
C GLY A 96 12.40 -3.19 -6.46
N THR A 97 11.41 -2.88 -7.31
CA THR A 97 11.33 -3.44 -8.67
C THR A 97 12.49 -2.96 -9.56
N LEU A 98 12.89 -1.69 -9.43
CA LEU A 98 14.02 -1.13 -10.17
C LEU A 98 15.38 -1.75 -9.76
N ALA A 99 15.52 -2.14 -8.49
CA ALA A 99 16.75 -2.73 -7.95
C ALA A 99 16.94 -4.20 -8.36
N LEU A 100 15.91 -4.88 -8.88
CA LEU A 100 16.01 -6.27 -9.30
C LEU A 100 16.91 -6.43 -10.53
N ALA A 101 17.69 -7.52 -10.52
CA ALA A 101 18.43 -7.97 -11.69
C ALA A 101 17.47 -8.13 -12.89
N PRO A 102 17.90 -7.84 -14.14
CA PRO A 102 16.99 -7.80 -15.30
C PRO A 102 16.11 -9.05 -15.48
N ALA A 103 16.68 -10.24 -15.29
CA ALA A 103 15.93 -11.50 -15.40
C ALA A 103 14.88 -11.67 -14.29
N ALA A 104 15.23 -11.32 -13.04
CA ALA A 104 14.30 -11.37 -11.91
C ALA A 104 13.17 -10.34 -12.09
N ARG A 105 13.50 -9.13 -12.54
CA ARG A 105 12.51 -8.08 -12.83
C ARG A 105 11.53 -8.53 -13.92
N ALA A 106 12.05 -9.08 -15.03
CA ALA A 106 11.21 -9.59 -16.11
C ALA A 106 10.28 -10.72 -15.64
N GLY A 107 10.82 -11.69 -14.90
CA GLY A 107 10.03 -12.80 -14.35
C GLY A 107 8.97 -12.36 -13.36
N LEU A 108 9.27 -11.36 -12.52
CA LEU A 108 8.30 -10.77 -11.61
C LEU A 108 7.13 -10.12 -12.36
N LEU A 109 7.44 -9.26 -13.33
CA LEU A 109 6.42 -8.54 -14.10
C LEU A 109 5.56 -9.49 -14.93
N ASP A 110 6.14 -10.54 -15.51
CA ASP A 110 5.41 -11.58 -16.25
C ASP A 110 4.47 -12.39 -15.33
N CYS A 111 4.96 -12.80 -14.16
CA CYS A 111 4.15 -13.50 -13.15
C CYS A 111 2.95 -12.67 -12.70
N ILE A 112 3.18 -11.39 -12.38
CA ILE A 112 2.12 -10.47 -11.96
C ILE A 112 1.16 -10.19 -13.12
N GLY A 113 1.67 -9.95 -14.33
CA GLY A 113 0.84 -9.69 -15.51
C GLY A 113 -0.11 -10.86 -15.79
N THR A 114 0.44 -12.07 -15.84
CA THR A 114 -0.33 -13.31 -16.02
C THR A 114 -1.36 -13.50 -14.92
N LEU A 115 -1.01 -13.25 -13.66
CA LEU A 115 -1.94 -13.31 -12.53
C LEU A 115 -3.11 -12.34 -12.72
N ILE A 116 -2.84 -11.10 -13.14
CA ILE A 116 -3.88 -10.09 -13.33
C ILE A 116 -4.82 -10.48 -14.48
N ASP A 117 -4.26 -10.90 -15.62
CA ASP A 117 -5.05 -11.23 -16.80
C ASP A 117 -5.92 -12.47 -16.56
N THR A 118 -5.35 -13.51 -15.96
CA THR A 118 -6.02 -14.82 -15.85
C THR A 118 -6.95 -14.94 -14.64
N ARG A 119 -6.62 -14.31 -13.50
CA ARG A 119 -7.35 -14.48 -12.23
C ARG A 119 -8.09 -13.22 -11.76
N HIS A 120 -7.84 -12.10 -12.41
CA HIS A 120 -8.41 -10.80 -12.06
C HIS A 120 -9.05 -10.06 -13.25
N ALA A 121 -9.29 -10.76 -14.35
CA ALA A 121 -9.95 -10.22 -15.55
C ALA A 121 -9.25 -8.96 -16.09
N GLY A 122 -7.92 -8.95 -16.06
CA GLY A 122 -7.10 -7.86 -16.61
C GLY A 122 -7.14 -6.56 -15.78
N ARG A 123 -7.70 -6.59 -14.56
CA ARG A 123 -7.83 -5.39 -13.72
C ARG A 123 -7.65 -5.68 -12.24
N VAL A 124 -6.93 -4.80 -11.55
CA VAL A 124 -6.75 -4.86 -10.09
C VAL A 124 -7.17 -3.56 -9.43
N THR A 125 -7.66 -3.68 -8.20
CA THR A 125 -7.95 -2.53 -7.34
C THR A 125 -6.80 -2.38 -6.35
N LYS A 126 -6.17 -1.21 -6.35
CA LYS A 126 -5.17 -0.82 -5.35
C LYS A 126 -5.80 0.18 -4.40
N ARG A 127 -5.74 -0.15 -3.10
CA ARG A 127 -6.20 0.73 -2.02
C ARG A 127 -5.00 1.48 -1.47
N TYR A 128 -5.13 2.79 -1.35
CA TYR A 128 -4.15 3.70 -0.80
C TYR A 128 -4.70 4.28 0.49
N LEU A 129 -3.86 4.32 1.53
CA LEU A 129 -4.07 5.15 2.71
C LEU A 129 -3.00 6.23 2.68
N THR A 130 -3.43 7.49 2.62
CA THR A 130 -2.55 8.65 2.73
C THR A 130 -2.75 9.28 4.10
N GLU A 131 -1.67 9.43 4.84
CA GLU A 131 -1.65 10.16 6.11
C GLU A 131 -0.99 11.53 5.89
N LEU A 132 -1.71 12.58 6.23
CA LEU A 132 -1.23 13.96 6.22
C LEU A 132 -1.05 14.42 7.66
N ARG A 133 0.20 14.75 8.01
CA ARG A 133 0.57 15.32 9.29
C ARG A 133 0.76 16.83 9.15
N LEU A 134 -0.01 17.60 9.91
CA LEU A 134 0.04 19.06 9.91
C LEU A 134 0.51 19.55 11.27
N ALA A 135 1.59 20.33 11.29
CA ALA A 135 2.06 21.02 12.48
C ALA A 135 2.14 22.51 12.18
N VAL A 136 1.58 23.34 13.06
CA VAL A 136 1.61 24.80 12.91
C VAL A 136 2.79 25.30 13.72
N ARG A 137 3.54 26.26 13.17
CA ARG A 137 4.64 26.91 13.89
C ARG A 137 4.07 27.70 15.08
N ARG A 138 4.77 27.67 16.20
CA ARG A 138 4.46 28.54 17.34
C ARG A 138 4.71 30.01 17.02
#